data_AF-A0AAV7BYN9-F1
#
_entry.id   AF-A0AAV7BYN9-F1
#
_cell.length_a   1.000
_cell.length_b   1.000
_cell.length_c   1.000
_cell.angle_alpha   90.00
_cell.angle_beta   90.00
_cell.angle_gamma   90.00
#
_symmetry.space_group_name_H-M   'P 1'
#
loop_
_entity.id
_entity.type
_entity.pdbx_description
1 polymer ?
#
loop_
_entity_poly.entity_id
_entity_poly.type
_entity_poly.pdbx_seq_one_letter_code
_entity_poly.pdbx_strand_id
1 'polypeptide(L)'
;MRIAVRSQPDNAPHPTTKAPRYRCGISKICPEKHFAFKISSGAANVVGPKICVEDAVLMSGVKNNVGRGINTALVNGRTGELIETKYHDLWGGDVAPFIEFLKKIPDGTIVCMATYDDGATKLNDEARKLISELGSTVINSLSFRDNWVFVGGTGIKTKSPFEQHIKNNKDTNKYEGWPEVVEMEGCIPQKLNE
;
A
#
# COMPACT_ATOMS: atom_id res chain seq x y z
N MET A 1 15.19 -30.12 -66.74
CA MET A 1 15.45 -30.90 -65.51
C MET A 1 16.06 -29.97 -64.48
N ARG A 2 15.27 -29.45 -63.54
CA ARG A 2 15.74 -28.70 -62.36
C ARG A 2 14.88 -29.12 -61.17
N ILE A 3 15.54 -29.68 -60.17
CA ILE A 3 14.98 -30.16 -58.92
C ILE A 3 14.75 -28.92 -58.02
N ALA A 4 13.58 -28.80 -57.41
CA ALA A 4 13.36 -27.86 -56.31
C ALA A 4 12.75 -28.64 -55.13
N VAL A 5 13.53 -28.68 -54.05
CA VAL A 5 13.28 -29.39 -52.79
C VAL A 5 12.20 -28.65 -51.99
N ARG A 6 11.30 -29.40 -51.35
CA ARG A 6 10.26 -28.88 -50.43
C ARG A 6 10.90 -28.21 -49.21
N SER A 7 10.31 -27.12 -48.74
CA SER A 7 10.39 -26.70 -47.33
C SER A 7 8.98 -26.62 -46.74
N GLN A 8 8.76 -27.33 -45.64
CA GLN A 8 7.54 -27.24 -44.82
C GLN A 8 7.54 -25.93 -44.03
N PRO A 9 6.36 -25.41 -43.63
CA PRO A 9 6.30 -24.27 -42.72
C PRO A 9 6.66 -24.72 -41.29
N ASP A 10 7.70 -24.10 -40.73
CA ASP A 10 8.10 -24.26 -39.34
C ASP A 10 6.96 -23.80 -38.41
N ASN A 11 6.30 -24.77 -37.78
CA ASN A 11 5.31 -24.54 -36.73
C ASN A 11 6.05 -24.51 -35.39
N ALA A 12 6.80 -23.44 -35.13
CA ALA A 12 7.46 -23.21 -33.85
C ALA A 12 6.43 -22.61 -32.86
N PRO A 13 6.20 -23.22 -31.68
CA PRO A 13 5.40 -22.60 -30.63
C PRO A 13 6.13 -21.35 -30.12
N HIS A 14 5.53 -20.17 -30.27
CA HIS A 14 6.00 -18.97 -29.58
C HIS A 14 5.95 -19.21 -28.07
N PRO A 15 7.09 -19.13 -27.35
CA PRO A 15 7.06 -19.19 -25.90
C PRO A 15 6.41 -17.91 -25.41
N THR A 16 5.15 -17.98 -24.97
CA THR A 16 4.54 -16.93 -24.17
C THR A 16 5.15 -17.02 -22.77
N THR A 17 6.36 -16.48 -22.59
CA THR A 17 7.02 -16.33 -21.30
C THR A 17 6.29 -15.24 -20.51
N LYS A 18 5.09 -15.56 -19.99
CA LYS A 18 4.51 -14.75 -18.90
C LYS A 18 5.49 -14.85 -17.75
N ALA A 19 6.06 -13.70 -17.35
CA ALA A 19 6.91 -13.63 -16.18
C ALA A 19 6.19 -14.29 -14.98
N PRO A 20 6.89 -15.04 -14.11
CA PRO A 20 6.27 -15.67 -12.96
C PRO A 20 5.53 -14.62 -12.13
N ARG A 21 4.24 -14.86 -11.86
CA ARG A 21 3.43 -13.97 -11.03
C ARG A 21 3.64 -14.35 -9.56
N TYR A 22 4.34 -13.52 -8.81
CA TYR A 22 4.49 -13.66 -7.36
C TYR A 22 3.29 -13.08 -6.60
N ARG A 23 3.17 -13.38 -5.29
CA ARG A 23 2.09 -12.88 -4.43
C ARG A 23 1.97 -11.36 -4.52
N CYS A 24 0.76 -10.83 -4.63
CA CYS A 24 0.47 -9.42 -4.87
C CYS A 24 1.04 -8.83 -6.17
N GLY A 25 1.62 -9.65 -7.05
CA GLY A 25 2.28 -9.20 -8.28
C GLY A 25 3.59 -8.44 -8.04
N ILE A 26 4.26 -8.71 -6.91
CA ILE A 26 5.58 -8.11 -6.62
C ILE A 26 6.64 -8.62 -7.61
N SER A 27 7.72 -7.86 -7.77
CA SER A 27 8.79 -8.15 -8.73
C SER A 27 9.73 -9.29 -8.33
N LYS A 28 9.86 -9.59 -7.03
CA LYS A 28 10.78 -10.59 -6.47
C LYS A 28 10.08 -11.43 -5.41
N ILE A 29 10.43 -12.71 -5.30
CA ILE A 29 9.92 -13.58 -4.24
C ILE A 29 10.41 -13.10 -2.86
N CYS A 30 9.53 -13.16 -1.85
CA CYS A 30 9.92 -12.88 -0.47
C CYS A 30 10.72 -14.04 0.14
N PRO A 31 11.68 -13.75 1.04
CA PRO A 31 12.35 -14.78 1.82
C PRO A 31 11.35 -15.56 2.69
N GLU A 32 11.78 -16.71 3.23
CA GLU A 32 10.99 -17.43 4.23
C GLU A 32 10.64 -16.52 5.42
N LYS A 33 9.48 -16.79 6.05
CA LYS A 33 8.99 -16.03 7.21
C LYS A 33 8.83 -14.53 6.93
N HIS A 34 8.39 -14.19 5.72
CA HIS A 34 8.01 -12.84 5.35
C HIS A 34 6.65 -12.85 4.64
N PHE A 35 5.90 -11.77 4.80
CA PHE A 35 4.66 -11.52 4.07
C PHE A 35 4.91 -10.57 2.90
N ALA A 36 4.53 -10.99 1.70
CA ALA A 36 4.53 -10.16 0.51
C ALA A 36 3.45 -9.08 0.63
N PHE A 37 3.77 -7.84 0.26
CA PHE A 37 2.77 -6.79 0.13
C PHE A 37 2.99 -5.93 -1.10
N LYS A 38 1.90 -5.32 -1.57
CA LYS A 38 1.92 -4.25 -2.57
C LYS A 38 0.83 -3.23 -2.26
N ILE A 39 1.20 -1.98 -2.10
CA ILE A 39 0.31 -0.88 -1.73
C ILE A 39 0.48 0.28 -2.69
N SER A 40 -0.64 0.86 -3.12
CA SER A 40 -0.68 2.11 -3.86
C SER A 40 -1.65 3.09 -3.22
N SER A 41 -1.28 4.37 -3.23
CA SER A 41 -2.18 5.49 -2.94
C SER A 41 -3.26 5.64 -4.01
N GLY A 42 -4.22 6.53 -3.78
CA GLY A 42 -5.21 6.90 -4.78
C GLY A 42 -4.66 7.81 -5.89
N ALA A 43 -5.33 7.82 -7.04
CA ALA A 43 -5.09 8.79 -8.09
C ALA A 43 -6.14 9.91 -7.98
N ALA A 44 -5.68 11.09 -7.53
CA ALA A 44 -6.55 12.21 -7.20
C ALA A 44 -7.74 11.75 -6.33
N ASN A 45 -8.96 12.08 -6.75
CA ASN A 45 -10.22 11.68 -6.12
C ASN A 45 -11.06 10.71 -6.99
N VAL A 46 -10.44 10.08 -8.00
CA VAL A 46 -11.15 9.25 -9.00
C VAL A 46 -10.84 7.77 -8.90
N VAL A 47 -9.61 7.40 -8.54
CA VAL A 47 -9.20 6.00 -8.34
C VAL A 47 -8.73 5.84 -6.91
N GLY A 48 -9.44 5.01 -6.14
CA GLY A 48 -9.07 4.72 -4.76
C GLY A 48 -7.78 3.89 -4.64
N PRO A 49 -7.17 3.88 -3.45
CA PRO A 49 -5.94 3.15 -3.17
C PRO A 49 -6.15 1.63 -3.28
N LYS A 50 -5.05 0.88 -3.32
CA LYS A 50 -5.04 -0.57 -3.28
C LYS A 50 -4.08 -1.06 -2.22
N ILE A 51 -4.52 -1.97 -1.36
CA ILE A 51 -3.69 -2.64 -0.36
C ILE A 51 -3.80 -4.14 -0.58
N CYS A 52 -2.67 -4.78 -0.87
CA CYS A 52 -2.55 -6.23 -1.00
C CYS A 52 -1.50 -6.77 -0.03
N VAL A 53 -1.84 -7.85 0.69
CA VAL A 53 -0.91 -8.61 1.53
C VAL A 53 -1.14 -10.10 1.27
N GLU A 54 -0.07 -10.87 1.06
CA GLU A 54 -0.13 -12.32 0.83
C GLU A 54 -1.09 -12.75 -0.28
N ASP A 55 -1.10 -11.99 -1.38
CA ASP A 55 -1.99 -12.13 -2.55
C ASP A 55 -3.48 -11.85 -2.27
N ALA A 56 -3.84 -11.54 -1.03
CA ALA A 56 -5.17 -11.06 -0.67
C ALA A 56 -5.25 -9.54 -0.88
N VAL A 57 -6.14 -9.12 -1.79
CA VAL A 57 -6.51 -7.69 -1.91
C VAL A 57 -7.43 -7.33 -0.74
N LEU A 58 -6.88 -6.61 0.22
CA LEU A 58 -7.56 -6.20 1.46
C LEU A 58 -8.44 -4.98 1.21
N MET A 59 -7.90 -3.96 0.54
CA MET A 59 -8.63 -2.73 0.20
C MET A 59 -8.45 -2.39 -1.27
N SER A 60 -9.52 -2.02 -1.96
CA SER A 60 -9.47 -1.49 -3.34
C SER A 60 -10.77 -0.82 -3.76
N GLY A 61 -10.71 0.01 -4.81
CA GLY A 61 -11.91 0.54 -5.46
C GLY A 61 -12.90 -0.55 -5.90
N VAL A 62 -12.40 -1.66 -6.46
CA VAL A 62 -13.25 -2.79 -6.92
C VAL A 62 -13.98 -3.47 -5.77
N LYS A 63 -13.39 -3.49 -4.58
CA LYS A 63 -14.02 -4.05 -3.37
C LYS A 63 -15.01 -3.08 -2.70
N ASN A 64 -15.13 -1.85 -3.21
CA ASN A 64 -15.98 -0.80 -2.66
C ASN A 64 -15.76 -0.55 -1.16
N ASN A 65 -14.52 -0.69 -0.68
CA ASN A 65 -14.16 -0.52 0.73
C ASN A 65 -13.05 0.51 0.95
N VAL A 66 -12.92 1.47 0.03
CA VAL A 66 -11.98 2.58 0.11
C VAL A 66 -12.71 3.91 0.04
N GLY A 67 -12.17 4.93 0.71
CA GLY A 67 -12.77 6.27 0.76
C GLY A 67 -11.72 7.35 0.94
N ARG A 68 -12.12 8.62 0.74
CA ARG A 68 -11.24 9.78 0.95
C ARG A 68 -10.61 9.73 2.35
N GLY A 69 -9.37 10.19 2.46
CA GLY A 69 -8.62 10.20 3.70
C GLY A 69 -7.53 9.14 3.78
N ILE A 70 -7.27 8.65 4.99
CA ILE A 70 -6.34 7.55 5.22
C ILE A 70 -7.12 6.24 5.25
N ASN A 71 -6.73 5.30 4.38
CA ASN A 71 -7.26 3.95 4.28
C ASN A 71 -6.28 3.02 5.00
N THR A 72 -6.77 2.25 5.97
CA THR A 72 -5.96 1.40 6.85
C THR A 72 -6.43 -0.05 6.80
N ALA A 73 -5.48 -0.97 6.60
CA ALA A 73 -5.67 -2.40 6.82
C ALA A 73 -4.80 -2.87 7.98
N LEU A 74 -5.41 -3.55 8.94
CA LEU A 74 -4.76 -4.19 10.08
C LEU A 74 -4.58 -5.67 9.77
N VAL A 75 -3.35 -6.17 9.88
CA VAL A 75 -3.00 -7.57 9.57
C VAL A 75 -2.29 -8.17 10.78
N ASN A 76 -2.64 -9.40 11.13
CA ASN A 76 -1.98 -10.12 12.20
C ASN A 76 -0.50 -10.37 11.84
N GLY A 77 0.43 -9.81 12.61
CA GLY A 77 1.87 -9.92 12.31
C GLY A 77 2.46 -11.32 12.46
N ARG A 78 1.70 -12.29 12.99
CA ARG A 78 2.11 -13.70 13.07
C ARG A 78 1.52 -14.54 11.95
N THR A 79 0.23 -14.36 11.61
CA THR A 79 -0.46 -15.23 10.65
C THR A 79 -0.57 -14.63 9.25
N GLY A 80 -0.43 -13.30 9.11
CA GLY A 80 -0.68 -12.59 7.86
C GLY A 80 -2.17 -12.42 7.54
N GLU A 81 -3.07 -12.81 8.46
CA GLU A 81 -4.51 -12.72 8.28
C GLU A 81 -5.03 -11.31 8.54
N LEU A 82 -6.07 -10.93 7.79
CA LEU A 82 -6.75 -9.65 7.98
C LEU A 82 -7.48 -9.60 9.33
N ILE A 83 -7.28 -8.51 10.08
CA ILE A 83 -8.02 -8.18 11.30
C ILE A 83 -9.17 -7.24 10.97
N GLU A 84 -8.87 -6.08 10.37
CA GLU A 84 -9.88 -5.05 10.07
C GLU A 84 -9.40 -4.17 8.91
N THR A 85 -10.35 -3.66 8.11
CA THR A 85 -10.10 -2.59 7.14
C THR A 85 -11.01 -1.42 7.44
N LYS A 86 -10.48 -0.19 7.41
CA LYS A 86 -11.27 1.02 7.64
C LYS A 86 -10.65 2.22 6.92
N TYR A 87 -11.46 3.19 6.53
CA TYR A 87 -10.98 4.49 6.07
C TYR A 87 -11.56 5.61 6.95
N HIS A 88 -10.81 6.69 7.09
CA HIS A 88 -11.23 7.86 7.86
C HIS A 88 -11.07 9.11 7.00
N ASP A 89 -12.16 9.85 6.76
CA ASP A 89 -12.15 11.09 5.97
C ASP A 89 -11.45 12.22 6.74
N LEU A 90 -10.21 12.52 6.36
CA LEU A 90 -9.38 13.54 6.98
C LEU A 90 -9.39 14.87 6.23
N TRP A 91 -10.40 15.08 5.38
CA TRP A 91 -10.73 16.38 4.78
C TRP A 91 -12.05 16.92 5.34
N GLY A 92 -13.12 16.15 5.16
CA GLY A 92 -14.48 16.54 5.55
C GLY A 92 -14.94 16.00 6.89
N GLY A 93 -14.25 15.01 7.45
CA GLY A 93 -14.62 14.34 8.70
C GLY A 93 -13.97 14.91 9.96
N ASP A 94 -14.26 14.24 11.08
CA ASP A 94 -13.60 14.46 12.37
C ASP A 94 -12.41 13.50 12.53
N VAL A 95 -11.34 13.96 13.18
CA VAL A 95 -10.14 13.16 13.47
C VAL A 95 -10.34 12.23 14.68
N ALA A 96 -11.26 12.54 15.60
CA ALA A 96 -11.45 11.76 16.83
C ALA A 96 -11.72 10.25 16.58
N PRO A 97 -12.59 9.84 15.64
CA PRO A 97 -12.79 8.42 15.33
C PRO A 97 -11.53 7.71 14.83
N PHE A 98 -10.65 8.44 14.12
CA PHE A 98 -9.37 7.90 13.66
C PHE A 98 -8.39 7.69 14.81
N ILE A 99 -8.31 8.65 15.73
CA ILE A 99 -7.49 8.53 16.95
C ILE A 99 -7.97 7.35 17.81
N GLU A 100 -9.29 7.19 18.00
CA GLU A 100 -9.83 6.06 18.73
C GLU A 100 -9.52 4.72 18.06
N PHE A 101 -9.55 4.67 16.73
CA PHE A 101 -9.15 3.50 15.97
C PHE A 101 -7.67 3.17 16.17
N LEU A 102 -6.78 4.16 16.07
CA LEU A 102 -5.33 3.98 16.27
C LEU A 102 -4.99 3.46 17.67
N LYS A 103 -5.65 3.98 18.72
CA LYS A 103 -5.43 3.55 20.11
C LYS A 103 -5.87 2.11 20.41
N LYS A 104 -6.74 1.54 19.56
CA LYS A 104 -7.29 0.19 19.74
C LYS A 104 -6.55 -0.88 18.93
N ILE A 105 -5.51 -0.50 18.18
CA ILE A 105 -4.74 -1.45 17.38
C ILE A 105 -4.04 -2.44 18.33
N PRO A 106 -4.26 -3.76 18.20
CA PRO A 106 -3.62 -4.76 19.05
C PRO A 106 -2.11 -4.83 18.85
N ASP A 107 -1.37 -5.14 19.90
CA ASP A 107 0.08 -5.37 19.82
C ASP A 107 0.46 -6.50 18.85
N GLY A 108 1.54 -6.31 18.11
CA GLY A 108 1.98 -7.23 17.06
C GLY A 108 1.17 -7.16 15.76
N THR A 109 0.35 -6.13 15.58
CA THR A 109 -0.38 -5.87 14.33
C THR A 109 0.52 -5.16 13.31
N ILE A 110 0.52 -5.66 12.07
CA ILE A 110 1.01 -4.96 10.89
C ILE A 110 -0.04 -3.93 10.48
N VAL A 111 0.38 -2.68 10.26
CA VAL A 111 -0.50 -1.58 9.91
C VAL A 111 -0.14 -1.07 8.52
N CYS A 112 -1.01 -1.30 7.54
CA CYS A 112 -0.86 -0.82 6.18
C CYS A 112 -1.74 0.42 5.98
N MET A 113 -1.16 1.54 5.55
CA MET A 113 -1.89 2.79 5.29
C MET A 113 -1.64 3.32 3.89
N ALA A 114 -2.68 3.87 3.26
CA ALA A 114 -2.61 4.55 1.98
C ALA A 114 -3.56 5.76 1.93
N THR A 115 -3.10 6.87 1.37
CA THR A 115 -3.94 8.07 1.18
C THR A 115 -4.87 7.94 -0.03
N TYR A 116 -6.02 8.61 0.05
CA TYR A 116 -6.91 8.87 -1.08
C TYR A 116 -7.43 10.31 -1.03
N ASP A 117 -7.25 11.07 -2.11
CA ASP A 117 -7.58 12.49 -2.24
C ASP A 117 -6.83 13.39 -1.24
N ASP A 118 -7.25 13.46 0.02
CA ASP A 118 -6.53 14.20 1.06
C ASP A 118 -6.57 13.44 2.39
N GLY A 119 -5.38 13.12 2.90
CA GLY A 119 -5.19 12.43 4.19
C GLY A 119 -4.68 13.33 5.32
N ALA A 120 -4.54 14.64 5.12
CA ALA A 120 -3.74 15.48 6.00
C ALA A 120 -4.50 16.62 6.71
N THR A 121 -5.56 17.16 6.11
CA THR A 121 -6.14 18.44 6.57
C THR A 121 -6.68 18.41 7.99
N LYS A 122 -7.23 17.29 8.43
CA LYS A 122 -7.76 17.10 9.79
C LYS A 122 -6.79 16.43 10.75
N LEU A 123 -5.59 16.04 10.30
CA LEU A 123 -4.58 15.45 11.20
C LEU A 123 -4.14 16.47 12.24
N ASN A 124 -4.21 16.08 13.52
CA ASN A 124 -3.66 16.82 14.64
C ASN A 124 -2.39 16.13 15.20
N ASP A 125 -1.75 16.78 16.17
CA ASP A 125 -0.49 16.29 16.76
C ASP A 125 -0.65 14.90 17.40
N GLU A 126 -1.81 14.60 17.98
CA GLU A 126 -2.08 13.30 18.59
C GLU A 126 -2.13 12.18 17.54
N ALA A 127 -2.89 12.37 16.45
CA ALA A 127 -2.95 11.40 15.37
C ALA A 127 -1.57 11.19 14.72
N ARG A 128 -0.82 12.28 14.49
CA ARG A 128 0.54 12.21 13.93
C ARG A 128 1.49 11.48 14.87
N LYS A 129 1.40 11.72 16.17
CA LYS A 129 2.19 11.02 17.19
C LYS A 129 1.90 9.52 17.19
N LEU A 130 0.63 9.12 17.22
CA LEU A 130 0.23 7.71 17.23
C LEU A 130 0.73 6.97 15.98
N ILE A 131 0.65 7.59 14.80
CA ILE A 131 1.19 6.99 13.57
C ILE A 131 2.72 6.98 13.56
N SER A 132 3.38 7.99 14.15
CA SER A 132 4.83 8.00 14.33
C SER A 132 5.30 6.84 15.22
N GLU A 133 4.54 6.50 16.26
CA GLU A 133 4.81 5.35 17.14
C GLU A 133 4.68 4.01 16.41
N LEU A 134 3.95 3.94 15.28
CA LEU A 134 3.91 2.79 14.39
C LEU A 134 5.14 2.71 13.46
N GLY A 135 6.04 3.70 13.51
CA GLY A 135 7.30 3.74 12.76
C GLY A 135 7.33 4.73 11.60
N SER A 136 6.29 5.56 11.41
CA SER A 136 6.27 6.58 10.35
C SER A 136 7.18 7.76 10.68
N THR A 137 7.84 8.28 9.66
CA THR A 137 8.60 9.54 9.72
C THR A 137 7.92 10.67 8.94
N VAL A 138 7.25 10.32 7.84
CA VAL A 138 6.61 11.31 6.95
C VAL A 138 5.33 11.86 7.56
N ILE A 139 4.63 11.11 8.43
CA ILE A 139 3.34 11.57 8.97
C ILE A 139 3.43 12.91 9.71
N ASN A 140 4.61 13.29 10.23
CA ASN A 140 4.78 14.58 10.90
C ASN A 140 4.79 15.78 9.94
N SER A 141 5.12 15.57 8.67
CA SER A 141 5.16 16.60 7.63
C SER A 141 4.13 16.41 6.53
N LEU A 142 3.32 15.34 6.58
CA LEU A 142 2.27 15.05 5.61
C LEU A 142 1.29 16.24 5.50
N SER A 143 1.11 16.72 4.29
CA SER A 143 0.38 17.96 3.97
C SER A 143 -0.73 17.74 2.94
N PHE A 144 -1.52 18.79 2.68
CA PHE A 144 -2.74 18.73 1.87
C PHE A 144 -2.51 18.04 0.51
N ARG A 145 -3.25 16.95 0.27
CA ARG A 145 -3.19 16.09 -0.94
C ARG A 145 -1.85 15.45 -1.24
N ASP A 146 -0.95 15.41 -0.28
CA ASP A 146 0.22 14.56 -0.42
C ASP A 146 -0.22 13.10 -0.58
N ASN A 147 0.44 12.39 -1.50
CA ASN A 147 0.25 10.96 -1.62
C ASN A 147 1.25 10.24 -0.73
N TRP A 148 0.77 9.31 0.09
CA TRP A 148 1.58 8.58 1.06
C TRP A 148 1.09 7.14 1.19
N VAL A 149 2.06 6.24 1.26
CA VAL A 149 1.87 4.82 1.56
C VAL A 149 2.85 4.38 2.62
N PHE A 150 2.38 3.55 3.53
CA PHE A 150 3.14 3.17 4.71
C PHE A 150 2.77 1.77 5.16
N VAL A 151 3.78 1.02 5.59
CA VAL A 151 3.61 -0.21 6.33
C VAL A 151 4.43 -0.11 7.61
N GLY A 152 3.78 -0.15 8.76
CA GLY A 152 4.42 -0.16 10.06
C GLY A 152 3.85 -1.24 10.95
N GLY A 153 4.01 -1.07 12.25
CA GLY A 153 3.40 -1.99 13.19
C GLY A 153 3.54 -1.55 14.64
N THR A 154 2.60 -2.00 15.46
CA THR A 154 2.65 -1.82 16.92
C THR A 154 3.87 -2.55 17.51
N GLY A 155 4.58 -1.89 18.43
CA GLY A 155 5.76 -2.44 19.08
C GLY A 155 7.04 -2.38 18.25
N ILE A 156 7.03 -1.69 17.09
CA ILE A 156 8.26 -1.40 16.35
C ILE A 156 9.17 -0.50 17.20
N LYS A 157 10.46 -0.83 17.25
CA LYS A 157 11.47 -0.06 18.02
C LYS A 157 12.28 0.89 17.13
N THR A 158 12.01 0.88 15.83
CA THR A 158 12.75 1.62 14.81
C THR A 158 11.78 2.31 13.85
N LYS A 159 12.31 3.18 13.00
CA LYS A 159 11.59 3.67 11.82
C LYS A 159 11.26 2.50 10.90
N SER A 160 10.10 2.53 10.26
CA SER A 160 9.77 1.53 9.25
C SER A 160 10.63 1.72 8.00
N PRO A 161 11.14 0.64 7.39
CA PRO A 161 11.76 0.72 6.07
C PRO A 161 10.73 0.83 4.93
N PHE A 162 9.44 0.73 5.23
CA PHE A 162 8.35 0.71 4.26
C PHE A 162 7.51 1.98 4.38
N GLU A 163 8.02 3.07 3.81
CA GLU A 163 7.32 4.36 3.75
C GLU A 163 7.71 5.10 2.48
N GLN A 164 6.73 5.57 1.71
CA GLN A 164 6.93 6.36 0.50
C GLN A 164 5.93 7.51 0.43
N HIS A 165 6.35 8.63 -0.15
CA HIS A 165 5.57 9.86 -0.21
C HIS A 165 5.89 10.68 -1.45
N ILE A 166 4.87 11.34 -2.00
CA ILE A 166 5.02 12.36 -3.04
C ILE A 166 4.24 13.58 -2.59
N LYS A 167 4.96 14.69 -2.45
CA LYS A 167 4.39 15.97 -2.05
C LYS A 167 3.50 16.55 -3.15
N ASN A 168 2.36 17.10 -2.76
CA ASN A 168 1.56 17.95 -3.62
C ASN A 168 2.34 19.23 -3.96
N ASN A 169 2.69 19.38 -5.24
CA ASN A 169 3.39 20.55 -5.74
C ASN A 169 2.86 20.91 -7.13
N LYS A 170 2.33 22.14 -7.26
CA LYS A 170 1.73 22.64 -8.50
C LYS A 170 2.67 22.52 -9.72
N ASP A 171 3.97 22.62 -9.51
CA ASP A 171 4.96 22.61 -10.59
C ASP A 171 5.29 21.18 -11.08
N THR A 172 5.04 20.15 -10.27
CA THR A 172 5.43 18.76 -10.57
C THR A 172 4.27 17.77 -10.53
N ASN A 173 3.07 18.23 -10.23
CA ASN A 173 1.89 17.38 -10.13
C ASN A 173 1.54 16.76 -11.48
N LYS A 174 1.20 15.46 -11.46
CA LYS A 174 0.73 14.72 -12.63
C LYS A 174 -0.74 15.00 -12.96
N TYR A 175 -1.54 15.26 -11.94
CA TYR A 175 -2.96 15.61 -12.09
C TYR A 175 -3.17 17.07 -11.69
N GLU A 176 -4.26 17.68 -12.14
CA GLU A 176 -4.59 19.07 -11.81
C GLU A 176 -4.87 19.23 -10.31
N GLY A 177 -3.83 19.55 -9.53
CA GLY A 177 -3.92 19.75 -8.09
C GLY A 177 -3.73 18.50 -7.23
N TRP A 178 -3.23 17.39 -7.80
CA TRP A 178 -2.80 16.19 -7.06
C TRP A 178 -1.49 15.62 -7.64
N PRO A 179 -0.60 15.09 -6.77
CA PRO A 179 0.59 14.38 -7.21
C PRO A 179 0.24 13.04 -7.87
N GLU A 180 1.23 12.39 -8.48
CA GLU A 180 1.02 11.04 -9.02
C GLU A 180 0.82 9.98 -7.93
N VAL A 181 0.35 8.81 -8.34
CA VAL A 181 0.20 7.65 -7.44
C VAL A 181 1.59 7.23 -6.96
N VAL A 182 1.77 7.17 -5.65
CA VAL A 182 2.90 6.48 -5.05
C VAL A 182 2.55 5.01 -4.82
N GLU A 183 3.48 4.12 -5.17
CA GLU A 183 3.39 2.68 -5.01
C GLU A 183 4.62 2.16 -4.25
N MET A 184 4.40 1.15 -3.42
CA MET A 184 5.46 0.46 -2.69
C MET A 184 5.13 -1.03 -2.60
N GLU A 185 6.13 -1.87 -2.81
CA GLU A 185 6.06 -3.31 -2.61
C GLU A 185 7.23 -3.79 -1.76
N GLY A 186 7.06 -4.94 -1.10
CA GLY A 186 8.12 -5.49 -0.26
C GLY A 186 7.71 -6.74 0.49
N CYS A 187 8.54 -7.08 1.47
CA CYS A 187 8.44 -8.29 2.27
C CYS A 187 8.53 -7.93 3.75
N ILE A 188 7.43 -8.07 4.49
CA ILE A 188 7.34 -7.73 5.91
C ILE A 188 7.82 -8.94 6.72
N PRO A 189 8.81 -8.80 7.63
CA PRO A 189 9.22 -9.90 8.49
C PRO A 189 8.06 -10.40 9.35
N GLN A 190 7.82 -11.71 9.35
CA GLN A 190 6.84 -12.35 10.22
C GLN A 190 7.30 -12.26 11.68
N LYS A 191 6.41 -11.87 12.58
CA LYS A 191 6.68 -11.90 14.02
C LYS A 191 6.74 -13.35 14.48
N LEU A 192 7.91 -13.79 14.90
CA LEU A 192 8.11 -15.11 15.52
C LEU A 192 7.90 -14.99 17.04
N ASN A 193 7.62 -16.12 17.71
CA ASN A 193 7.56 -16.11 19.17
C ASN A 193 8.94 -15.72 19.74
N GLU A 194 8.94 -14.78 20.69
CA GLU A 194 10.05 -14.60 21.64
C GLU A 194 10.02 -15.74 22.67
#